data_AF-A0A3D1WKR3-F1
#
_entry.id   AF-A0A3D1WKR3-F1
#
_cell.length_a   1.000
_cell.length_b   1.000
_cell.length_c   1.000
_cell.angle_alpha   90.00
_cell.angle_beta   90.00
_cell.angle_gamma   90.00
#
_symmetry.space_group_name_H-M   'P 1'
#
loop_
_entity.id
_entity.type
_entity.pdbx_description
1 polymer ?
#
loop_
_entity_poly.entity_id
_entity_poly.type
_entity_poly.pdbx_seq_one_letter_code
_entity_poly.pdbx_strand_id
1 'polypeptide(L)'
;MIKKVIYFVLSIAVLAYIGVMIYVACVPDLEALGTGGKALYYISMYGGVLLLVAFAATNFTGNIFKIILLILLILAAIFYLFVIIFPDYFANVFGVAKSMIGL
;
A
#
# COMPACT_ATOMS: atom_id res chain seq x y z
N MET A 1 10.72 -16.63 19.16
CA MET A 1 11.75 -15.63 18.77
C MET A 1 11.51 -15.05 17.38
N ILE A 2 11.32 -15.86 16.34
CA ILE A 2 11.19 -15.41 14.94
C ILE A 2 10.12 -14.33 14.73
N LYS A 3 8.91 -14.49 15.29
CA LYS A 3 7.86 -13.46 15.19
C LYS A 3 8.31 -12.08 15.73
N LYS A 4 9.06 -12.05 16.84
CA LYS A 4 9.57 -10.78 17.42
C LYS A 4 10.56 -10.09 16.47
N VAL A 5 11.41 -10.87 15.80
CA VAL A 5 12.36 -10.36 14.79
C VAL A 5 11.60 -9.82 13.57
N ILE A 6 10.54 -10.51 13.11
CA ILE A 6 9.71 -10.05 11.99
C ILE A 6 9.05 -8.71 12.34
N TYR A 7 8.43 -8.58 13.52
CA TYR A 7 7.86 -7.30 13.95
C TYR A 7 8.89 -6.19 14.05
N PHE A 8 10.11 -6.49 14.53
CA PHE A 8 11.19 -5.52 14.59
C PHE A 8 11.57 -5.00 13.20
N VAL A 9 11.74 -5.89 12.21
CA VAL A 9 12.03 -5.51 10.82
C VAL A 9 10.87 -4.72 10.21
N LEU A 10 9.62 -5.15 10.43
CA LEU A 10 8.45 -4.43 9.92
C LEU A 10 8.32 -3.02 10.52
N SER A 11 8.63 -2.85 11.81
CA SER A 11 8.66 -1.54 12.45
C SER A 11 9.73 -0.63 11.84
N ILE A 12 10.92 -1.14 11.53
CA ILE A 12 11.95 -0.38 10.81
C ILE A 12 11.46 0.02 9.41
N ALA A 13 10.81 -0.91 8.70
CA ALA A 13 10.26 -0.63 7.38
C ALA A 13 9.14 0.42 7.41
N VAL A 14 8.30 0.45 8.45
CA VAL A 14 7.31 1.52 8.69
C VAL A 14 7.99 2.87 8.91
N LEU A 15 9.04 2.92 9.73
CA LEU A 15 9.79 4.18 9.95
C LEU A 15 10.41 4.69 8.65
N ALA A 16 10.98 3.80 7.84
CA ALA A 16 11.49 4.16 6.52
C ALA A 16 10.38 4.67 5.59
N TYR A 17 9.23 4.00 5.56
CA TYR A 17 8.06 4.43 4.78
C TYR A 17 7.55 5.81 5.21
N ILE A 18 7.49 6.09 6.52
CA ILE A 18 7.14 7.43 7.02
C ILE A 18 8.16 8.47 6.51
N GLY A 19 9.46 8.15 6.53
CA GLY A 19 10.49 9.02 5.95
C GLY A 19 10.26 9.32 4.47
N VAL A 20 9.87 8.30 3.69
CA VAL A 20 9.51 8.46 2.26
C VAL A 20 8.26 9.35 2.12
N MET A 21 7.23 9.15 2.93
CA MET A 21 6.01 9.97 2.91
C MET A 21 6.31 11.44 3.21
N ILE A 22 7.14 11.72 4.22
CA ILE A 22 7.58 13.07 4.55
C ILE A 22 8.35 13.69 3.39
N TYR A 23 9.29 12.96 2.80
CA TYR A 23 10.08 13.43 1.66
C TYR A 23 9.17 13.76 0.46
N VAL A 24 8.23 12.86 0.15
CA VAL A 24 7.26 13.06 -0.94
C VAL A 24 6.36 14.27 -0.71
N ALA A 25 5.95 14.52 0.54
CA ALA A 25 5.14 15.68 0.88
C ALA A 25 5.90 17.02 0.75
N CYS A 26 7.23 17.00 0.93
CA CYS A 26 8.06 18.21 0.86
C CYS A 26 8.60 18.51 -0.55
N VAL A 27 8.57 17.54 -1.47
CA VAL A 27 9.15 17.67 -2.80
C VAL A 27 8.03 17.64 -3.84
N PRO A 28 7.66 18.79 -4.44
CA PRO A 28 6.70 18.80 -5.54
C PRO A 28 7.31 18.12 -6.78
N ASP A 29 6.48 17.42 -7.57
CA ASP A 29 6.85 16.77 -8.84
C ASP A 29 7.96 15.70 -8.75
N LEU A 30 7.81 14.71 -7.85
CA LEU A 30 8.76 13.59 -7.78
C LEU A 30 8.88 12.79 -9.08
N GLU A 31 7.83 12.71 -9.90
CA GLU A 31 7.91 12.00 -11.17
C GLU A 31 8.89 12.66 -12.16
N ALA A 32 9.16 13.96 -12.00
CA ALA A 32 10.10 14.72 -12.81
C ALA A 32 11.57 14.53 -12.37
N LEU A 33 11.82 13.97 -11.19
CA LEU A 33 13.18 13.73 -10.64
C LEU A 33 13.85 12.46 -11.18
N GLY A 34 13.35 11.90 -12.28
CA GLY A 34 13.86 10.70 -12.91
C GLY A 34 13.49 9.41 -12.18
N THR A 35 14.23 8.33 -12.44
CA THR A 35 13.88 6.98 -11.98
C THR A 35 13.79 6.85 -10.46
N GLY A 36 14.65 7.55 -9.72
CA GLY A 36 14.64 7.55 -8.26
C GLY A 36 13.40 8.24 -7.68
N GLY A 37 13.00 9.37 -8.24
CA GLY A 37 11.79 10.08 -7.82
C GLY A 37 10.51 9.30 -8.11
N LYS A 38 10.41 8.68 -9.29
CA LYS A 38 9.30 7.77 -9.63
C LYS A 38 9.21 6.58 -8.68
N ALA A 39 10.34 5.98 -8.29
CA ALA A 39 10.35 4.89 -7.32
C ALA A 39 9.81 5.35 -5.95
N LEU A 40 10.24 6.51 -5.45
CA LEU A 40 9.76 7.06 -4.17
C LEU A 40 8.26 7.42 -4.22
N TYR A 41 7.78 7.94 -5.34
CA TYR A 41 6.36 8.22 -5.59
C TYR A 41 5.51 6.94 -5.52
N TYR A 42 5.93 5.86 -6.18
CA TYR A 42 5.20 4.59 -6.11
C TYR A 42 5.33 3.92 -4.74
N ILE A 43 6.47 4.06 -4.07
CA ILE A 43 6.63 3.59 -2.69
C ILE A 43 5.67 4.35 -1.76
N SER A 44 5.52 5.67 -1.87
CA SER A 44 4.59 6.43 -1.03
C SER A 44 3.13 6.02 -1.28
N MET A 45 2.73 5.83 -2.54
CA MET A 45 1.37 5.41 -2.89
C MET A 45 1.02 3.99 -2.42
N TYR A 46 1.94 3.02 -2.54
CA TYR A 46 1.61 1.60 -2.37
C TYR A 46 2.30 0.92 -1.18
N GLY A 47 3.37 1.51 -0.65
CA GLY A 47 4.18 0.93 0.42
C GLY A 47 3.39 0.63 1.70
N GLY A 48 2.44 1.50 2.05
CA GLY A 48 1.57 1.30 3.21
C GLY A 48 0.71 0.04 3.13
N VAL A 49 0.18 -0.26 1.94
CA VAL A 49 -0.64 -1.47 1.70
C VAL A 49 0.22 -2.74 1.83
N LEU A 50 1.42 -2.73 1.27
CA LEU A 50 2.38 -3.84 1.41
C LEU A 50 2.76 -4.10 2.87
N LEU A 51 3.04 -3.05 3.64
CA LEU A 51 3.35 -3.16 5.07
C LEU A 51 2.17 -3.72 5.86
N LEU A 52 0.95 -3.23 5.59
CA LEU A 52 -0.28 -3.72 6.22
C LEU A 52 -0.47 -5.23 6.00
N VAL A 53 -0.30 -5.70 4.76
CA VAL A 53 -0.39 -7.12 4.40
C VAL A 53 0.69 -7.94 5.11
N ALA A 54 1.92 -7.44 5.21
CA ALA A 54 3.01 -8.12 5.90
C ALA A 54 2.77 -8.25 7.42
N PHE A 55 2.24 -7.20 8.07
CA PHE A 55 1.80 -7.28 9.46
C PHE A 55 0.66 -8.27 9.63
N ALA A 56 -0.33 -8.26 8.75
CA ALA A 56 -1.45 -9.19 8.79
C ALA A 56 -0.99 -10.64 8.64
N ALA A 57 -0.10 -10.94 7.69
CA ALA A 57 0.45 -12.28 7.48
C ALA A 57 1.17 -12.81 8.73
N THR A 58 1.93 -11.94 9.40
CA THR A 58 2.65 -12.27 10.64
C THR A 58 1.68 -12.54 11.81
N ASN A 59 0.57 -11.79 11.88
CA ASN A 59 -0.43 -11.88 12.95
C ASN A 59 -1.44 -13.01 12.77
N PHE A 60 -1.75 -13.40 11.53
CA PHE A 60 -2.85 -14.29 11.21
C PHE A 60 -2.49 -15.77 11.04
N THR A 61 -1.21 -16.10 11.20
CA THR A 61 -0.73 -17.49 11.27
C THR A 61 -1.23 -18.18 12.55
N GLY A 62 -2.00 -19.27 12.40
CA GLY A 62 -2.35 -20.20 13.47
C GLY A 62 -3.84 -20.36 13.81
N ASN A 63 -4.77 -19.70 13.11
CA ASN A 63 -6.22 -19.92 13.25
C ASN A 63 -6.94 -19.67 11.91
N ILE A 64 -7.94 -20.50 11.58
CA ILE A 64 -8.67 -20.44 10.31
C ILE A 64 -9.39 -19.10 10.08
N PHE A 65 -9.98 -18.50 11.11
CA PHE A 65 -10.65 -17.19 11.00
C PHE A 65 -9.68 -16.07 10.67
N LYS A 66 -8.48 -16.16 11.23
CA LYS A 66 -7.39 -15.21 10.96
C LYS A 66 -6.88 -15.35 9.53
N ILE A 67 -6.75 -16.58 9.04
CA ILE A 67 -6.36 -16.86 7.65
C ILE A 67 -7.41 -16.31 6.67
N ILE A 68 -8.71 -16.48 6.94
CA ILE A 68 -9.78 -15.90 6.12
C ILE A 68 -9.67 -14.37 6.09
N LEU A 69 -9.47 -13.73 7.25
CA LEU A 69 -9.28 -12.29 7.33
C LEU A 69 -8.04 -11.82 6.55
N LEU A 70 -6.94 -12.58 6.58
CA LEU A 70 -5.76 -12.32 5.77
C LEU A 70 -6.07 -12.36 4.27
N ILE A 71 -6.80 -13.37 3.81
CA ILE A 71 -7.19 -13.52 2.40
C ILE A 71 -8.06 -12.32 1.97
N LEU A 72 -9.05 -11.94 2.78
CA LEU A 72 -9.90 -10.78 2.50
C LEU A 72 -9.07 -9.49 2.43
N LEU A 73 -8.09 -9.32 3.30
CA LEU A 73 -7.18 -8.17 3.29
C LEU A 73 -6.33 -8.12 2.01
N ILE A 74 -5.82 -9.27 1.56
CA ILE A 74 -5.06 -9.39 0.31
C ILE A 74 -5.96 -9.04 -0.89
N LEU A 75 -7.19 -9.56 -0.92
CA LEU A 75 -8.15 -9.24 -1.99
C LEU A 75 -8.49 -7.75 -2.01
N ALA A 76 -8.70 -7.13 -0.85
CA ALA A 76 -8.95 -5.70 -0.74
C ALA A 76 -7.74 -4.87 -1.23
N ALA A 77 -6.51 -5.29 -0.90
CA ALA A 77 -5.29 -4.66 -1.38
C ALA A 77 -5.14 -4.76 -2.91
N ILE A 78 -5.39 -5.93 -3.49
CA ILE A 78 -5.37 -6.13 -4.95
C ILE A 78 -6.44 -5.26 -5.61
N PHE A 79 -7.65 -5.24 -5.06
CA PHE A 79 -8.74 -4.42 -5.57
C PHE A 79 -8.38 -2.94 -5.53
N TYR A 80 -7.84 -2.44 -4.41
CA TYR A 80 -7.35 -1.07 -4.27
C TYR A 80 -6.31 -0.71 -5.35
N LEU A 81 -5.32 -1.58 -5.57
CA LEU A 81 -4.33 -1.41 -6.65
C LEU A 81 -4.99 -1.35 -8.02
N PHE A 82 -5.99 -2.20 -8.28
CA PHE A 82 -6.72 -2.22 -9.54
C PHE A 82 -7.49 -0.91 -9.78
N VAL A 83 -8.12 -0.34 -8.74
CA VAL A 83 -8.80 0.97 -8.83
C VAL A 83 -7.82 2.07 -9.21
N ILE A 84 -6.60 2.07 -8.65
CA ILE A 84 -5.60 3.09 -8.95
C ILE A 84 -5.01 2.93 -10.35
N ILE A 85 -4.76 1.70 -10.81
CA ILE A 85 -4.18 1.44 -12.14
C ILE A 85 -5.22 1.66 -13.25
N PHE A 86 -6.49 1.32 -13.00
CA PHE A 86 -7.58 1.44 -13.98
C PHE A 86 -8.75 2.28 -13.47
N PRO A 87 -8.52 3.58 -13.15
CA PRO A 87 -9.54 4.44 -12.56
C PRO A 87 -10.73 4.63 -13.49
N ASP A 88 -10.50 4.71 -14.81
CA ASP A 88 -11.56 4.84 -15.81
C ASP A 88 -12.46 3.60 -15.90
N TYR A 89 -11.88 2.40 -15.78
CA TYR A 89 -12.66 1.17 -15.78
C TYR A 89 -13.55 1.11 -14.55
N PHE A 90 -13.00 1.49 -13.39
CA PHE A 90 -13.74 1.55 -12.14
C PHE A 90 -14.88 2.59 -12.20
N ALA A 91 -14.59 3.79 -12.69
CA ALA A 91 -15.56 4.87 -12.89
C ALA A 91 -16.77 4.41 -13.72
N ASN A 92 -16.49 3.71 -14.82
CA ASN A 92 -17.51 3.23 -15.75
C ASN A 92 -18.34 2.07 -15.18
N VAL A 93 -17.71 1.13 -14.48
CA VAL A 93 -18.41 -0.04 -13.88
C VAL A 93 -19.32 0.39 -12.73
N PHE A 94 -18.88 1.35 -11.91
CA PHE A 94 -19.61 1.79 -10.72
C PHE A 94 -20.39 3.09 -10.90
N GLY A 95 -20.39 3.67 -12.11
CA GLY A 95 -21.11 4.92 -12.41
C GLY A 95 -20.61 6.13 -11.62
N VAL A 96 -19.35 6.10 -11.17
CA VAL A 96 -18.76 7.18 -10.36
C VAL A 96 -18.28 8.29 -11.30
N ALA A 97 -18.77 9.52 -11.08
CA ALA A 97 -18.36 10.67 -11.88
C ALA A 97 -16.84 10.88 -11.79
N LYS A 98 -16.18 11.05 -12.94
CA LYS A 98 -14.71 11.22 -13.03
C LYS A 98 -14.14 12.28 -12.08
N SER A 99 -14.90 13.34 -11.80
CA SER A 99 -14.50 14.41 -10.89
C SER A 99 -14.39 13.99 -9.42
N MET A 100 -14.93 12.84 -9.03
CA MET A 100 -14.86 12.30 -7.66
C MET A 100 -13.68 11.36 -7.44
N ILE A 101 -12.97 10.97 -8.51
CA ILE A 101 -11.90 9.95 -8.43
C ILE A 101 -10.54 10.58 -8.08
N GLY A 102 -10.39 11.91 -8.20
CA GLY A 102 -9.31 12.67 -7.57
C GLY A 102 -7.89 12.12 -7.80
N LEU A 103 -7.66 11.50 -8.97
CA LEU A 103 -6.36 11.06 -9.47
C LEU A 103 -5.85 12.06 -10.50
#